data_AF-A0A643JQG4-F1
#
_entry.id   AF-A0A643JQG4-F1
#
_cell.length_a   1.000
_cell.length_b   1.000
_cell.length_c   1.000
_cell.angle_alpha   90.00
_cell.angle_beta   90.00
_cell.angle_gamma   90.00
#
_symmetry.space_group_name_H-M   'P 1'
#
loop_
_entity.id
_entity.type
_entity.pdbx_description
1 polymer ?
#
loop_
_entity_poly.entity_id
_entity_poly.type
_entity_poly.pdbx_seq_one_letter_code
_entity_poly.pdbx_strand_id
1 'polypeptide(L)'
;MTDEFLTKGLEEDRYVKALQLVDQFESEIEALLFEFDQRMVDQHPDLFDSSTDPNVKSQRSSSALAIHRLNHSMKGPLAPTEGKAYTMNVHLYWMPPTEYGRTDIDGALRAFGYKIKHADRSIDTRVAEQTRAGDWSVEMSGNPYDKNTVFYRHVSSAAEIEETADILVRHFSEFGDEYAMSPDA
;
A
#
# COMPACT_ATOMS: atom_id res chain seq x y z
N MET A 1 10.56 -25.25 -26.34
CA MET A 1 9.75 -26.00 -25.34
C MET A 1 9.90 -27.47 -25.71
N THR A 2 10.33 -28.33 -24.80
CA THR A 2 10.62 -29.75 -25.10
C THR A 2 9.44 -30.64 -24.73
N ASP A 3 9.25 -31.74 -25.43
CA ASP A 3 8.19 -32.73 -25.13
C ASP A 3 8.30 -33.22 -23.67
N GLU A 4 9.53 -33.38 -23.17
CA GLU A 4 9.80 -33.73 -21.76
C GLU A 4 9.24 -32.70 -20.77
N PHE A 5 9.31 -31.40 -21.07
CA PHE A 5 8.78 -30.35 -20.20
C PHE A 5 7.25 -30.38 -20.15
N LEU A 6 6.60 -30.60 -21.30
CA LEU A 6 5.15 -30.75 -21.38
C LEU A 6 4.67 -32.01 -20.67
N THR A 7 5.33 -33.15 -20.89
CA THR A 7 5.01 -34.42 -20.22
C THR A 7 5.16 -34.29 -18.71
N LYS A 8 6.28 -33.77 -18.19
CA LYS A 8 6.46 -33.53 -16.75
C LYS A 8 5.46 -32.53 -16.19
N GLY A 9 5.07 -31.52 -16.97
CA GLY A 9 4.05 -30.56 -16.58
C GLY A 9 2.68 -31.20 -16.37
N LEU A 10 2.32 -32.16 -17.23
CA LEU A 10 1.05 -32.88 -17.20
C LEU A 10 1.02 -34.01 -16.16
N GLU A 11 2.11 -34.79 -16.03
CA GLU A 11 2.16 -35.94 -15.12
C GLU A 11 2.22 -35.56 -13.64
N GLU A 12 2.84 -34.41 -13.32
CA GLU A 12 3.02 -33.96 -11.93
C GLU A 12 2.05 -32.85 -11.51
N ASP A 13 1.05 -32.53 -12.34
CA ASP A 13 0.10 -31.42 -12.14
C ASP A 13 0.81 -30.07 -11.87
N ARG A 14 2.01 -29.86 -12.42
CA ARG A 14 2.85 -28.69 -12.08
C ARG A 14 2.15 -27.37 -12.37
N TYR A 15 1.36 -27.33 -13.45
CA TYR A 15 0.59 -26.15 -13.80
C TYR A 15 -0.48 -25.82 -12.75
N VAL A 16 -1.23 -26.82 -12.28
CA VAL A 16 -2.25 -26.65 -11.23
C VAL A 16 -1.61 -26.21 -9.91
N LYS A 17 -0.50 -26.85 -9.53
CA LYS A 17 0.26 -26.48 -8.32
C LYS A 17 0.79 -25.04 -8.39
N ALA A 18 1.29 -24.62 -9.55
CA ALA A 18 1.77 -23.25 -9.73
C ALA A 18 0.63 -22.23 -9.55
N LEU A 19 -0.56 -22.50 -10.08
CA LEU A 19 -1.73 -21.64 -9.86
C LEU A 19 -2.12 -21.57 -8.38
N GLN A 20 -2.16 -22.71 -7.69
CA GLN A 20 -2.46 -22.77 -6.26
C GLN A 20 -1.46 -21.98 -5.40
N LEU A 21 -0.16 -22.07 -5.72
CA LEU A 21 0.87 -21.30 -5.02
C LEU A 21 0.72 -19.80 -5.24
N VAL A 22 0.35 -19.38 -6.45
CA VAL A 22 0.06 -17.97 -6.74
C VAL A 22 -1.15 -17.50 -5.94
N ASP A 23 -2.24 -18.26 -5.93
CA ASP A 23 -3.46 -17.90 -5.21
C ASP A 23 -3.23 -17.85 -3.69
N GLN A 24 -2.42 -18.77 -3.15
CA GLN A 24 -1.99 -18.72 -1.73
C GLN A 24 -1.17 -17.47 -1.44
N PHE A 25 -0.17 -17.17 -2.27
CA PHE A 25 0.68 -16.00 -2.10
C PHE A 25 -0.14 -14.69 -2.14
N GLU A 26 -1.08 -14.56 -3.06
CA GLU A 26 -1.97 -13.40 -3.13
C GLU A 26 -2.87 -13.28 -1.88
N SER A 27 -3.40 -14.40 -1.40
CA SER A 27 -4.22 -14.44 -0.17
C SER A 27 -3.42 -13.99 1.06
N GLU A 28 -2.16 -14.42 1.17
CA GLU A 28 -1.26 -14.01 2.25
C GLU A 28 -0.91 -12.52 2.19
N ILE A 29 -0.70 -11.96 0.99
CA ILE A 29 -0.52 -10.51 0.82
C ILE A 29 -1.78 -9.74 1.25
N GLU A 30 -2.97 -10.21 0.86
CA GLU A 30 -4.22 -9.55 1.22
C GLU A 30 -4.41 -9.54 2.75
N ALA A 31 -4.18 -10.67 3.41
CA ALA A 31 -4.23 -10.76 4.87
C ALA A 31 -3.23 -9.80 5.54
N LEU A 32 -2.00 -9.71 5.01
CA LEU A 32 -0.99 -8.79 5.50
C LEU A 32 -1.44 -7.32 5.34
N LEU A 33 -2.04 -6.96 4.21
CA LEU A 33 -2.55 -5.60 3.99
C LEU A 33 -3.70 -5.26 4.95
N PHE A 34 -4.57 -6.22 5.28
CA PHE A 34 -5.61 -6.03 6.29
C PHE A 34 -5.02 -5.82 7.69
N GLU A 35 -4.05 -6.63 8.09
CA GLU A 35 -3.38 -6.46 9.38
C GLU A 35 -2.69 -5.10 9.47
N PHE A 36 -1.96 -4.70 8.43
CA PHE A 36 -1.29 -3.41 8.37
C PHE A 36 -2.28 -2.25 8.40
N ASP A 37 -3.38 -2.31 7.65
CA ASP A 37 -4.46 -1.32 7.69
C ASP A 37 -5.05 -1.19 9.08
N GLN A 38 -5.39 -2.30 9.73
CA GLN A 38 -5.95 -2.29 11.08
C GLN A 38 -4.99 -1.67 12.10
N ARG A 39 -3.70 -2.00 12.02
CA ARG A 39 -2.68 -1.40 12.89
C ARG A 39 -2.58 0.12 12.72
N MET A 40 -2.80 0.63 11.51
CA MET A 40 -2.84 2.07 11.23
C MET A 40 -4.12 2.72 11.78
N VAL A 41 -5.26 2.06 11.62
CA VAL A 41 -6.55 2.47 12.20
C VAL A 41 -6.47 2.56 13.72
N ASP A 42 -5.83 1.59 14.37
CA ASP A 42 -5.68 1.54 15.83
C ASP A 42 -4.86 2.72 16.40
N GLN A 43 -4.01 3.36 15.58
CA GLN A 43 -3.28 4.57 15.99
C GLN A 43 -4.15 5.82 15.97
N HIS A 44 -5.15 5.86 15.09
CA HIS A 44 -5.99 7.03 14.84
C HIS A 44 -7.47 6.63 14.70
N PRO A 45 -8.08 6.02 15.73
CA PRO A 45 -9.42 5.45 15.62
C PRO A 45 -10.47 6.51 15.27
N ASP A 46 -10.26 7.76 15.68
CA ASP A 46 -11.19 8.86 15.43
C ASP A 46 -11.21 9.32 13.95
N LEU A 47 -10.26 8.89 13.13
CA LEU A 47 -10.28 9.13 11.68
C LEU A 47 -11.09 8.07 10.92
N PHE A 48 -11.42 6.95 11.55
CA PHE A 48 -12.08 5.82 10.91
C PHE A 48 -13.41 5.50 11.59
N ASP A 49 -14.34 4.95 10.81
CA ASP A 49 -15.59 4.44 11.35
C ASP A 49 -15.48 2.92 11.43
N SER A 50 -15.69 2.37 12.62
CA SER A 50 -15.67 0.91 12.87
C SER A 50 -16.66 0.12 12.00
N SER A 51 -17.64 0.79 11.37
CA SER A 51 -18.60 0.18 10.45
C SER A 51 -18.16 0.18 8.98
N THR A 52 -17.04 0.84 8.64
CA THR A 52 -16.52 0.87 7.28
C THR A 52 -15.54 -0.28 7.07
N ASP A 53 -15.96 -1.27 6.30
CA ASP A 53 -15.04 -2.34 5.90
C ASP A 53 -14.07 -1.84 4.82
N PRO A 54 -12.76 -2.13 4.97
CA PRO A 54 -11.80 -1.82 3.92
C PRO A 54 -12.02 -2.69 2.68
N ASN A 55 -11.85 -2.08 1.51
CA ASN A 55 -12.03 -2.76 0.23
C ASN A 55 -10.68 -3.10 -0.42
N VAL A 56 -10.45 -4.39 -0.62
CA VAL A 56 -9.26 -4.92 -1.30
C VAL A 56 -9.46 -4.92 -2.81
N LYS A 57 -8.42 -4.48 -3.53
CA LYS A 57 -8.32 -4.57 -4.97
C LYS A 57 -6.98 -5.15 -5.36
N SER A 58 -7.04 -6.32 -5.95
CA SER A 58 -5.89 -7.00 -6.54
C SER A 58 -6.00 -6.95 -8.06
N GLN A 59 -4.97 -6.46 -8.74
CA GLN A 59 -4.92 -6.37 -10.20
C GLN A 59 -3.65 -6.99 -10.72
N ARG A 60 -3.77 -8.09 -11.49
CA ARG A 60 -2.66 -8.67 -12.25
C ARG A 60 -2.47 -7.85 -13.54
N SER A 61 -1.23 -7.49 -13.87
CA SER A 61 -0.91 -6.84 -15.15
C SER A 61 -0.43 -7.89 -16.18
N SER A 62 -0.45 -7.55 -17.46
CA SER A 62 0.02 -8.43 -18.54
C SER A 62 1.55 -8.58 -18.60
N SER A 63 2.31 -7.76 -17.87
CA SER A 63 3.78 -7.74 -17.93
C SER A 63 4.50 -7.75 -16.57
N ALA A 64 3.77 -7.69 -15.44
CA ALA A 64 4.33 -7.83 -14.09
C ALA A 64 3.31 -8.28 -13.01
N LEU A 65 3.92 -8.84 -11.96
CA LEU A 65 3.38 -9.53 -10.79
C LEU A 65 2.59 -8.62 -9.83
N ALA A 66 1.35 -8.29 -10.18
CA ALA A 66 0.28 -7.83 -9.27
C ALA A 66 0.45 -6.49 -8.50
N ILE A 67 -0.62 -5.71 -8.52
CA ILE A 67 -0.88 -4.61 -7.59
C ILE A 67 -1.85 -5.13 -6.55
N HIS A 68 -1.43 -5.18 -5.28
CA HIS A 68 -2.32 -5.45 -4.16
C HIS A 68 -2.51 -4.17 -3.37
N ARG A 69 -3.76 -3.76 -3.18
CA ARG A 69 -4.08 -2.57 -2.42
C ARG A 69 -5.37 -2.71 -1.66
N LEU A 70 -5.41 -2.10 -0.49
CA LEU A 70 -6.59 -1.99 0.33
C LEU A 70 -6.95 -0.50 0.45
N ASN A 71 -8.24 -0.19 0.41
CA ASN A 71 -8.74 1.17 0.54
C ASN A 71 -9.71 1.23 1.72
N HIS A 72 -9.40 2.05 2.71
CA HIS A 72 -10.22 2.28 3.89
C HIS A 72 -10.68 3.74 3.90
N SER A 73 -11.99 3.98 3.83
CA SER A 73 -12.53 5.34 3.88
C SER A 73 -12.36 5.92 5.29
N MET A 74 -11.79 7.12 5.38
CA MET A 74 -11.70 7.87 6.63
C MET A 74 -13.05 8.57 6.84
N LYS A 75 -13.84 8.07 7.79
CA LYS A 75 -15.20 8.54 8.10
C LYS A 75 -15.47 8.64 9.60
N GLY A 76 -14.42 8.58 10.41
CA GLY A 76 -14.53 8.74 11.85
C GLY A 76 -14.93 10.17 12.24
N PRO A 77 -15.19 10.42 13.54
CA PRO A 77 -15.64 11.71 14.06
C PRO A 77 -14.71 12.89 13.75
N LEU A 78 -13.41 12.64 13.61
CA LEU A 78 -12.40 13.66 13.26
C LEU A 78 -12.03 13.63 11.77
N ALA A 79 -12.63 12.76 10.97
CA ALA A 79 -12.33 12.68 9.54
C ALA A 79 -12.91 13.90 8.78
N PRO A 80 -12.24 14.39 7.72
CA PRO A 80 -12.74 15.49 6.90
C PRO A 80 -14.12 15.21 6.30
N THR A 81 -15.06 16.13 6.52
CA THR A 81 -16.47 16.00 6.07
C THR A 81 -16.76 16.76 4.77
N GLU A 82 -15.89 17.68 4.36
CA GLU A 82 -16.05 18.44 3.12
C GLU A 82 -15.48 17.71 1.90
N GLY A 83 -16.26 17.69 0.81
CA GLY A 83 -15.82 17.14 -0.47
C GLY A 83 -15.83 15.61 -0.53
N LYS A 84 -14.81 15.03 -1.17
CA LYS A 84 -14.67 13.56 -1.24
C LYS A 84 -14.00 13.08 0.04
N ALA A 85 -14.62 12.09 0.70
CA ALA A 85 -14.05 11.44 1.87
C ALA A 85 -12.63 10.98 1.61
N TYR A 86 -11.72 11.29 2.53
CA TYR A 86 -10.34 10.82 2.44
C TYR A 86 -10.33 9.31 2.52
N THR A 87 -9.34 8.68 1.90
CA THR A 87 -9.24 7.23 1.87
C THR A 87 -7.80 6.82 2.12
N MET A 88 -7.56 6.13 3.21
CA MET A 88 -6.28 5.48 3.46
C MET A 88 -6.12 4.35 2.44
N ASN A 89 -5.03 4.38 1.71
CA ASN A 89 -4.70 3.37 0.72
C ASN A 89 -3.36 2.72 1.05
N VAL A 90 -3.40 1.58 1.73
CA VAL A 90 -2.23 0.72 1.91
C VAL A 90 -2.03 -0.17 0.68
N HIS A 91 -0.78 -0.45 0.34
CA HIS A 91 -0.47 -1.17 -0.89
C HIS A 91 0.88 -1.90 -0.85
N LEU A 92 0.94 -2.97 -1.62
CA LEU A 92 2.15 -3.58 -2.14
C LEU A 92 2.13 -3.49 -3.66
N TYR A 93 3.04 -2.71 -4.23
CA TYR A 93 3.24 -2.63 -5.67
C TYR A 93 4.40 -3.53 -6.07
N TRP A 94 4.12 -4.49 -6.95
CA TRP A 94 5.14 -5.33 -7.56
C TRP A 94 5.06 -5.26 -9.09
N MET A 95 5.77 -4.29 -9.67
CA MET A 95 5.56 -3.91 -11.08
C MET A 95 6.79 -3.23 -11.71
N PRO A 96 6.78 -2.90 -13.03
CA PRO A 96 7.89 -2.18 -13.64
C PRO A 96 7.97 -0.76 -13.06
N PRO A 97 9.15 -0.31 -12.60
CA PRO A 97 9.33 1.03 -12.04
C PRO A 97 8.91 2.17 -12.97
N THR A 98 9.03 1.97 -14.28
CA THR A 98 8.68 2.96 -15.31
C THR A 98 7.19 3.33 -15.33
N GLU A 99 6.29 2.43 -14.91
CA GLU A 99 4.86 2.74 -14.79
C GLU A 99 4.55 3.78 -13.69
N TYR A 100 5.50 3.98 -12.77
CA TYR A 100 5.46 4.97 -11.70
C TYR A 100 6.48 6.10 -11.92
N GLY A 101 7.04 6.22 -13.13
CA GLY A 101 8.03 7.24 -13.45
C GLY A 101 9.35 7.08 -12.69
N ARG A 102 9.64 5.90 -12.15
CA ARG A 102 10.87 5.59 -11.43
C ARG A 102 11.89 5.00 -12.39
N THR A 103 12.80 5.84 -12.88
CA THR A 103 13.91 5.42 -13.74
C THR A 103 15.18 5.12 -12.96
N ASP A 104 15.16 5.39 -11.66
CA ASP A 104 16.24 5.20 -10.70
C ASP A 104 16.27 3.80 -10.06
N ILE A 105 15.27 2.96 -10.35
CA ILE A 105 15.17 1.59 -9.83
C ILE A 105 15.43 0.59 -10.95
N ASP A 106 16.40 -0.29 -10.72
CA ASP A 106 16.62 -1.46 -11.56
C ASP A 106 15.72 -2.65 -11.14
N GLY A 107 15.22 -3.39 -12.12
CA GLY A 107 14.37 -4.57 -11.88
C GLY A 107 12.91 -4.21 -11.60
N ALA A 108 12.30 -4.89 -10.63
CA ALA A 108 10.90 -4.66 -10.27
C ALA A 108 10.78 -3.68 -9.10
N LEU A 109 9.90 -2.70 -9.24
CA LEU A 109 9.40 -1.87 -8.15
C LEU A 109 8.67 -2.80 -7.19
N ARG A 110 9.20 -2.94 -5.97
CA ARG A 110 8.60 -3.67 -4.86
C ARG A 110 8.40 -2.70 -3.72
N ALA A 111 7.31 -1.95 -3.76
CA ALA A 111 7.04 -0.86 -2.83
C ALA A 111 5.89 -1.22 -1.91
N PHE A 112 6.18 -1.28 -0.61
CA PHE A 112 5.18 -1.45 0.43
C PHE A 112 4.98 -0.11 1.14
N GLY A 113 3.74 0.36 1.19
CA GLY A 113 3.47 1.74 1.55
C GLY A 113 2.02 2.07 1.79
N TYR A 114 1.80 3.35 2.09
CA TYR A 114 0.47 3.94 2.18
C TYR A 114 0.41 5.32 1.53
N LYS A 115 -0.82 5.79 1.29
CA LYS A 115 -1.12 7.18 0.94
C LYS A 115 -2.52 7.54 1.38
N ILE A 116 -2.79 8.83 1.57
CA ILE A 116 -4.14 9.33 1.84
C ILE A 116 -4.71 9.92 0.55
N LYS A 117 -5.62 9.19 -0.08
CA LYS A 117 -6.28 9.65 -1.30
C LYS A 117 -7.25 10.77 -0.96
N HIS A 118 -7.39 11.69 -1.91
CA HIS A 118 -8.27 12.86 -1.84
C HIS A 118 -7.86 13.91 -0.81
N ALA A 119 -6.77 13.67 -0.06
CA ALA A 119 -6.16 14.67 0.79
C ALA A 119 -5.84 15.95 0.02
N ASP A 120 -5.93 17.08 0.72
CA ASP A 120 -5.41 18.33 0.20
C ASP A 120 -3.88 18.20 -0.01
N ARG A 121 -3.40 18.73 -1.13
CA ARG A 121 -1.98 18.64 -1.48
C ARG A 121 -1.10 19.38 -0.47
N SER A 122 -1.64 20.43 0.17
CA SER A 122 -0.93 21.17 1.22
C SER A 122 -0.68 20.34 2.47
N ILE A 123 -1.59 19.43 2.82
CA ILE A 123 -1.41 18.46 3.93
C ILE A 123 -0.30 17.48 3.55
N ASP A 124 -0.40 16.84 2.38
CA ASP A 124 0.62 15.90 1.88
C ASP A 124 2.01 16.55 1.78
N THR A 125 2.08 17.83 1.39
CA THR A 125 3.34 18.58 1.30
C THR A 125 3.94 18.80 2.68
N ARG A 126 3.11 19.18 3.66
CA ARG A 126 3.55 19.41 5.05
C ARG A 126 4.06 18.13 5.70
N VAL A 127 3.30 17.04 5.59
CA VAL A 127 3.73 15.73 6.10
C VAL A 127 5.03 15.33 5.42
N ALA A 128 5.14 15.46 4.09
CA ALA A 128 6.37 15.13 3.39
C ALA A 128 7.58 16.00 3.82
N GLU A 129 7.39 17.29 4.11
CA GLU A 129 8.43 18.16 4.64
C GLU A 129 8.85 17.74 6.06
N GLN A 130 7.89 17.42 6.93
CA GLN A 130 8.15 16.91 8.28
C GLN A 130 8.87 15.54 8.24
N THR A 131 8.47 14.63 7.35
CA THR A 131 9.15 13.35 7.12
C THR A 131 10.62 13.57 6.72
N ARG A 132 10.90 14.52 5.81
CA ARG A 132 12.29 14.84 5.38
C ARG A 132 13.11 15.51 6.49
N ALA A 133 12.47 16.31 7.33
CA ALA A 133 13.13 16.98 8.44
C ALA A 133 13.43 16.03 9.61
N GLY A 134 12.63 14.97 9.76
CA GLY A 134 12.85 13.91 10.72
C GLY A 134 13.80 12.82 10.24
N ASP A 135 14.25 11.97 11.16
CA ASP A 135 15.07 10.79 10.86
C ASP A 135 14.19 9.58 10.52
N TRP A 136 13.42 9.70 9.44
CA TRP A 136 12.53 8.65 8.96
C TRP A 136 13.17 7.87 7.82
N SER A 137 13.28 6.55 8.00
CA SER A 137 13.62 5.62 6.91
C SER A 137 12.43 5.37 5.97
N VAL A 138 11.77 6.43 5.48
CA VAL A 138 10.58 6.37 4.61
C VAL A 138 10.86 7.14 3.33
N GLU A 139 10.62 6.51 2.19
CA GLU A 139 10.69 7.16 0.89
C GLU A 139 9.37 7.84 0.54
N MET A 140 9.45 8.89 -0.27
CA MET A 140 8.30 9.65 -0.75
C MET A 140 8.34 9.75 -2.27
N SER A 141 7.20 9.50 -2.91
CA SER A 141 7.05 9.72 -4.35
C SER A 141 5.71 10.35 -4.68
N GLY A 142 5.65 11.11 -5.77
CA GLY A 142 4.38 11.47 -6.37
C GLY A 142 3.75 10.25 -7.06
N ASN A 143 2.45 10.28 -7.26
CA ASN A 143 1.75 9.25 -8.04
C ASN A 143 1.40 9.79 -9.43
N PRO A 144 1.64 9.07 -10.54
CA PRO A 144 1.21 9.54 -11.86
C PRO A 144 -0.31 9.51 -12.05
N TYR A 145 -1.04 8.77 -11.22
CA TYR A 145 -2.50 8.56 -11.34
C TYR A 145 -3.33 9.45 -10.39
N ASP A 146 -2.70 10.08 -9.39
CA ASP A 146 -3.36 11.06 -8.53
C ASP A 146 -2.37 12.07 -7.93
N LYS A 147 -2.89 13.14 -7.34
CA LYS A 147 -2.08 14.24 -6.81
C LYS A 147 -1.42 13.94 -5.45
N ASN A 148 -1.64 12.76 -4.89
CA ASN A 148 -1.30 12.45 -3.51
C ASN A 148 0.12 11.88 -3.38
N THR A 149 0.78 12.19 -2.27
CA THR A 149 2.12 11.66 -1.95
C THR A 149 2.02 10.22 -1.45
N VAL A 150 2.92 9.37 -1.94
CA VAL A 150 3.08 7.98 -1.49
C VAL A 150 4.22 7.89 -0.50
N PHE A 151 3.98 7.29 0.67
CA PHE A 151 4.98 7.00 1.69
C PHE A 151 5.25 5.49 1.71
N TYR A 152 6.48 5.07 1.46
CA TYR A 152 6.78 3.65 1.27
C TYR A 152 8.24 3.30 1.58
N ARG A 153 8.55 2.00 1.59
CA ARG A 153 9.92 1.49 1.45
C ARG A 153 9.96 0.37 0.41
N HIS A 154 11.16 0.11 -0.09
CA HIS A 154 11.41 -1.08 -0.88
C HIS A 154 11.51 -2.33 -0.02
N VAL A 155 10.89 -3.42 -0.49
CA VAL A 155 10.86 -4.71 0.22
C VAL A 155 11.20 -5.87 -0.72
N SER A 156 11.84 -6.89 -0.16
CA SER A 156 12.32 -8.08 -0.87
C SER A 156 12.02 -9.38 -0.11
N SER A 157 11.53 -9.30 1.13
CA SER A 157 11.24 -10.44 1.99
C SER A 157 10.08 -10.15 2.95
N ALA A 158 9.49 -11.20 3.52
CA ALA A 158 8.44 -11.04 4.55
C ALA A 158 8.95 -10.24 5.76
N ALA A 159 10.18 -10.49 6.23
CA ALA A 159 10.78 -9.76 7.33
C ALA A 159 10.94 -8.26 7.03
N GLU A 160 11.32 -7.90 5.79
CA GLU A 160 11.39 -6.48 5.38
C GLU A 160 10.00 -5.84 5.28
N ILE A 161 8.96 -6.61 4.93
CA ILE A 161 7.57 -6.12 4.94
C ILE A 161 7.14 -5.83 6.38
N GLU A 162 7.37 -6.75 7.31
CA GLU A 162 7.04 -6.57 8.74
C GLU A 162 7.76 -5.36 9.34
N GLU A 163 9.08 -5.24 9.14
CA GLU A 163 9.86 -4.09 9.59
C GLU A 163 9.33 -2.78 8.98
N THR A 164 8.99 -2.80 7.70
CA THR A 164 8.43 -1.63 7.02
C THR A 164 7.04 -1.28 7.54
N ALA A 165 6.19 -2.27 7.83
CA ALA A 165 4.89 -2.05 8.45
C ALA A 165 5.04 -1.33 9.79
N ASP A 166 5.97 -1.77 10.65
CA ASP A 166 6.22 -1.11 11.94
C ASP A 166 6.64 0.36 11.78
N ILE A 167 7.56 0.63 10.84
CA ILE A 167 8.02 1.99 10.54
C ILE A 167 6.88 2.86 10.03
N LEU A 168 6.07 2.36 9.09
CA LEU A 168 4.97 3.11 8.49
C LEU A 168 3.79 3.31 9.45
N VAL A 169 3.48 2.33 10.30
CA VAL A 169 2.51 2.48 11.40
C VAL A 169 2.95 3.60 12.33
N ARG A 170 4.21 3.62 12.74
CA ARG A 170 4.75 4.69 13.59
C ARG A 170 4.73 6.05 12.87
N HIS A 171 5.06 6.06 11.58
CA HIS A 171 5.02 7.27 10.76
C HIS A 171 3.59 7.84 10.67
N PHE A 172 2.59 6.98 10.47
CA PHE A 172 1.20 7.42 10.46
C PHE A 172 0.69 7.77 11.86
N SER A 173 1.15 7.08 12.91
CA SER A 173 0.89 7.48 14.30
C SER A 173 1.33 8.93 14.55
N GLU A 174 2.53 9.32 14.10
CA GLU A 174 3.05 10.68 14.25
C GLU A 174 2.27 11.72 13.43
N PHE A 175 1.94 11.41 12.17
CA PHE A 175 1.45 12.42 11.20
C PHE A 175 -0.03 12.27 10.81
N GLY A 176 -0.74 11.27 11.33
CA GLY A 176 -2.12 10.97 10.98
C GLY A 176 -3.09 12.09 11.32
N ASP A 177 -2.86 12.79 12.43
CA ASP A 177 -3.67 13.92 12.88
C ASP A 177 -3.65 15.12 11.92
N GLU A 178 -2.60 15.25 11.07
CA GLU A 178 -2.57 16.28 10.03
C GLU A 178 -3.70 16.12 9.00
N TYR A 179 -4.29 14.92 8.92
CA TYR A 179 -5.43 14.61 8.07
C TYR A 179 -6.79 14.73 8.79
N ALA A 180 -6.81 15.04 10.09
CA ALA A 180 -8.03 15.30 10.83
C ALA A 180 -8.64 16.66 10.46
N MET A 181 -9.93 16.83 10.73
CA MET A 181 -10.53 18.17 10.79
C MET A 181 -9.80 18.99 11.86
N SER A 182 -9.35 20.19 11.51
CA SER A 182 -8.87 21.12 12.53
C SER A 182 -10.03 21.43 13.48
N PRO A 183 -9.83 21.38 14.81
CA PRO A 183 -10.88 21.71 15.78
C PRO A 183 -11.37 23.16 15.72
N ASP A 184 -10.74 24.02 14.91
CA ASP A 184 -11.07 25.44 14.73
C ASP A 184 -11.65 25.75 13.32
N ALA A 185 -12.65 24.97 12.87
CA ALA A 185 -13.46 25.28 11.67
C ALA A 185 -14.91 25.63 12.04
#